data_AF-A0A9P8UJK7-F1
#
_entry.id   AF-A0A9P8UJK7-F1
#
_cell.length_a   1.000
_cell.length_b   1.000
_cell.length_c   1.000
_cell.angle_alpha   90.00
_cell.angle_beta   90.00
_cell.angle_gamma   90.00
#
_symmetry.space_group_name_H-M   'P 1'
#
loop_
_entity.id
_entity.type
_entity.pdbx_description
1 polymer ?
#
loop_
_entity_poly.entity_id
_entity_poly.type
_entity_poly.pdbx_seq_one_letter_code
_entity_poly.pdbx_strand_id
1 'polypeptide(L)'
;MSKSTSTRRWYQWYSPTDSPEEKKLIAKLDLLIVPYAFILYWVKYIDQTNINNAYVSGMSDELNFKGNELVQFQTIFVVGNVVGLLPFIYLFPRVPMHLLVPTLDLGWGIFTLLQYRAQSYGEIMAYRFMVSLFEASYFPGVHFVLGSWYRSDEIGRRGGIFYVGLTLGTLTAGLLQSAATTYLDGVHGLAGWRWLFIINAIITLPLAILGYFVWPGTPARPNRLVIKDSELDLARSRLENAGAKVHSTPFSLKLLKRIFTNWRFYTIVLWDIFFFNTSANSAAFLLWIKSLHRFDTATMNQLATISPALGIFFVLFINFSADLWIGRAAAITLASTVNFTGLVILAIWNVPESAKWFAFSVSYSAVAVSSVLYGWANIIMKDNIEERSLTLILMTAIATSTNAWIPLFVYPTVDAPRFPKGYVYSACMVVCLVIMTQVVRVLFKDGRGTQHQ
;
A
#
# COMPACT_ATOMS: atom_id res chain seq x y z
N MET A 1 24.84 -30.12 16.00
CA MET A 1 23.96 -30.49 14.87
C MET A 1 23.35 -29.22 14.30
N SER A 2 23.87 -28.73 13.17
CA SER A 2 23.35 -27.54 12.51
C SER A 2 21.97 -27.85 11.90
N LYS A 3 20.90 -27.29 12.47
CA LYS A 3 19.58 -27.29 11.82
C LYS A 3 19.74 -26.52 10.51
N SER A 4 19.79 -27.24 9.38
CA SER A 4 19.76 -26.61 8.07
C SER A 4 18.46 -25.81 7.99
N THR A 5 18.57 -24.50 7.78
CA THR A 5 17.47 -23.60 7.46
C THR A 5 16.93 -23.99 6.09
N SER A 6 16.18 -25.09 6.03
CA SER A 6 15.42 -25.49 4.83
C SER A 6 14.39 -24.38 4.60
N THR A 7 14.69 -23.48 3.67
CA THR A 7 13.73 -22.52 3.11
C THR A 7 12.44 -23.27 2.75
N ARG A 8 11.36 -23.00 3.49
CA ARG A 8 10.05 -23.64 3.29
C ARG A 8 9.64 -23.50 1.83
N ARG A 9 9.25 -24.60 1.18
CA ARG A 9 8.74 -24.56 -0.20
C ARG A 9 7.47 -23.71 -0.25
N TRP A 10 7.26 -23.01 -1.37
CA TRP A 10 6.19 -22.01 -1.56
C TRP A 10 4.77 -22.56 -1.28
N TYR A 11 4.55 -23.87 -1.48
CA TYR A 11 3.25 -24.54 -1.30
C TYR A 11 2.99 -25.13 0.10
N GLN A 12 3.95 -25.12 1.03
CA GLN A 12 3.80 -25.77 2.35
C GLN A 12 3.32 -24.79 3.44
N TRP A 13 2.02 -24.73 3.75
CA TRP A 13 1.42 -23.74 4.66
C TRP A 13 1.96 -23.79 6.11
N TYR A 14 2.16 -25.00 6.66
CA TYR A 14 2.65 -25.23 8.02
C TYR A 14 4.10 -25.72 8.03
N SER A 15 4.84 -25.47 9.11
CA SER A 15 6.18 -26.06 9.27
C SER A 15 6.06 -27.58 9.48
N PRO A 16 7.00 -28.39 8.97
CA PRO A 16 7.10 -29.80 9.34
C PRO A 16 7.28 -30.01 10.85
N THR A 17 7.80 -29.00 11.55
CA THR A 17 8.06 -29.04 13.00
C THR A 17 6.89 -28.58 13.86
N ASP A 18 5.77 -28.14 13.26
CA ASP A 18 4.65 -27.59 14.03
C ASP A 18 3.80 -28.69 14.67
N SER A 19 3.55 -28.57 15.97
CA SER A 19 2.66 -29.49 16.70
C SER A 19 1.20 -29.37 16.21
N PRO A 20 0.35 -30.38 16.44
CA PRO A 20 -1.09 -30.28 16.09
C PRO A 20 -1.78 -29.08 16.74
N GLU A 21 -1.38 -28.71 17.96
CA GLU A 21 -1.91 -27.56 18.69
C GLU A 21 -1.43 -26.24 18.09
N GLU A 22 -0.16 -26.15 17.69
CA GLU A 22 0.38 -24.98 16.99
C GLU A 22 -0.32 -24.76 15.64
N LYS A 23 -0.58 -25.83 14.88
CA LYS A 23 -1.31 -25.73 13.60
C LYS A 23 -2.72 -25.20 13.81
N LYS A 24 -3.41 -25.64 14.86
CA LYS A 24 -4.76 -25.15 15.21
C LYS A 24 -4.73 -23.68 15.61
N LEU A 25 -3.75 -23.26 16.39
CA LEU A 25 -3.55 -21.86 16.76
C LEU A 25 -3.27 -20.98 15.52
N ILE A 26 -2.36 -21.42 14.64
CA ILE A 26 -2.04 -20.71 13.40
C ILE A 26 -3.28 -20.58 12.51
N ALA A 27 -4.03 -21.66 12.31
CA ALA A 27 -5.25 -21.64 11.50
C ALA A 27 -6.30 -20.67 12.07
N LYS A 28 -6.45 -20.64 13.41
CA LYS A 28 -7.35 -19.70 14.08
C LYS A 28 -6.89 -18.26 13.89
N LEU A 29 -5.60 -17.96 14.10
CA LEU A 29 -5.06 -16.62 13.87
C LEU A 29 -5.15 -16.21 12.40
N ASP A 30 -4.96 -17.14 11.47
CA ASP A 30 -5.08 -16.91 10.04
C ASP A 30 -6.51 -16.48 9.70
N LEU A 31 -7.51 -17.20 10.22
CA LEU A 31 -8.92 -16.92 9.99
C LEU A 31 -9.37 -15.57 10.58
N LEU A 32 -8.74 -15.11 11.65
CA LEU A 32 -9.10 -13.87 12.33
C LEU A 32 -8.39 -12.65 11.72
N ILE A 33 -7.07 -12.74 11.53
CA ILE A 33 -6.23 -11.60 11.15
C ILE A 33 -6.28 -11.37 9.64
N VAL A 34 -6.11 -12.44 8.84
CA VAL A 34 -5.88 -12.31 7.40
C VAL A 34 -7.14 -11.83 6.66
N PRO A 35 -8.34 -12.44 6.83
CA PRO A 35 -9.55 -11.96 6.19
C PRO A 35 -9.93 -10.53 6.61
N TYR A 36 -9.83 -10.22 7.90
CA TYR A 36 -10.14 -8.87 8.38
C TYR A 36 -9.20 -7.82 7.79
N ALA A 37 -7.89 -8.09 7.81
CA ALA A 37 -6.90 -7.21 7.23
C ALA A 37 -7.07 -7.07 5.71
N PHE A 38 -7.40 -8.16 5.01
CA PHE A 38 -7.64 -8.14 3.58
C PHE A 38 -8.87 -7.29 3.20
N ILE A 39 -10.01 -7.53 3.85
CA ILE A 39 -11.27 -6.84 3.52
C ILE A 39 -11.14 -5.34 3.80
N LEU A 40 -10.62 -4.93 4.95
CA LEU A 40 -10.48 -3.51 5.24
C LEU A 40 -9.47 -2.81 4.32
N TYR A 41 -8.38 -3.48 3.94
CA TYR A 41 -7.44 -2.94 2.97
C TYR A 41 -8.08 -2.79 1.59
N TRP A 42 -8.87 -3.78 1.17
CA TRP A 42 -9.68 -3.72 -0.04
C TRP A 42 -10.63 -2.51 -0.04
N VAL A 43 -11.37 -2.28 1.05
CA VAL A 43 -12.30 -1.14 1.15
C VAL A 43 -11.55 0.21 1.19
N LYS A 44 -10.39 0.28 1.83
CA LYS A 44 -9.57 1.51 1.85
C LYS A 44 -9.09 1.90 0.44
N TYR A 45 -8.66 0.92 -0.36
CA TYR A 45 -8.27 1.21 -1.75
C TYR A 45 -9.46 1.51 -2.66
N ILE A 46 -10.67 1.03 -2.33
CA ILE A 46 -11.90 1.49 -2.97
C ILE A 46 -12.07 2.99 -2.76
N ASP A 47 -12.00 3.46 -1.51
CA ASP A 47 -12.13 4.88 -1.18
C ASP A 47 -11.07 5.77 -1.86
N GLN A 48 -9.80 5.38 -1.80
CA GLN A 48 -8.72 6.16 -2.44
C GLN A 48 -8.90 6.28 -3.95
N THR A 49 -9.39 5.22 -4.61
CA THR A 49 -9.62 5.22 -6.05
C THR A 49 -10.91 5.95 -6.42
N ASN A 50 -11.93 5.87 -5.57
CA ASN A 50 -13.23 6.53 -5.76
C ASN A 50 -13.10 8.03 -5.94
N ILE A 51 -12.08 8.68 -5.40
CA ILE A 51 -11.86 10.12 -5.58
C ILE A 51 -11.58 10.49 -7.03
N ASN A 52 -10.67 9.77 -7.67
CA ASN A 52 -10.32 10.04 -9.06
C ASN A 52 -11.57 9.81 -9.94
N ASN A 53 -12.29 8.73 -9.65
CA ASN A 53 -13.51 8.33 -10.32
C ASN A 53 -14.67 9.33 -10.09
N ALA A 54 -14.83 9.85 -8.88
CA ALA A 54 -15.82 10.86 -8.50
C ALA A 54 -15.51 12.20 -9.18
N TYR A 55 -14.23 12.59 -9.20
CA TYR A 55 -13.76 13.83 -9.85
C TYR A 55 -14.21 13.91 -11.30
N VAL A 56 -14.04 12.82 -12.05
CA VAL A 56 -14.44 12.79 -13.46
C VAL A 56 -15.93 12.58 -13.68
N SER A 57 -16.65 12.03 -12.70
CA SER A 57 -18.10 11.73 -12.72
C SER A 57 -18.98 12.86 -12.17
N GLY A 58 -18.48 14.10 -12.10
CA GLY A 58 -19.27 15.29 -11.76
C GLY A 58 -18.92 15.99 -10.46
N MET A 59 -18.08 15.40 -9.59
CA MET A 59 -17.64 16.04 -8.34
C MET A 59 -16.87 17.35 -8.60
N SER A 60 -16.08 17.40 -9.68
CA SER A 60 -15.34 18.60 -10.09
C SER A 60 -16.27 19.78 -10.38
N ASP A 61 -17.39 19.51 -11.08
CA ASP A 61 -18.31 20.54 -11.55
C ASP A 61 -19.21 21.01 -10.41
N GLU A 62 -19.68 20.07 -9.56
CA GLU A 62 -20.60 20.38 -8.45
C GLU A 62 -19.90 21.13 -7.30
N LEU A 63 -18.62 20.81 -7.01
CA LEU A 63 -17.84 21.46 -5.95
C LEU A 63 -16.97 22.61 -6.46
N ASN A 64 -17.08 22.98 -7.75
CA ASN A 64 -16.32 24.04 -8.41
C ASN A 64 -14.79 23.91 -8.27
N PHE A 65 -14.24 22.73 -8.55
CA PHE A 65 -12.79 22.52 -8.56
C PHE A 65 -12.13 23.40 -9.63
N LYS A 66 -11.03 24.06 -9.28
CA LYS A 66 -10.26 24.96 -10.15
C LYS A 66 -8.78 24.59 -10.21
N GLY A 67 -8.18 24.83 -11.37
CA GLY A 67 -6.72 24.76 -11.53
C GLY A 67 -6.14 23.42 -11.05
N ASN A 68 -5.27 23.46 -10.05
CA ASN A 68 -4.53 22.30 -9.53
C ASN A 68 -5.19 21.63 -8.30
N GLU A 69 -6.45 21.93 -8.02
CA GLU A 69 -7.14 21.50 -6.80
C GLU A 69 -7.32 19.98 -6.70
N LEU A 70 -7.40 19.24 -7.82
CA LEU A 70 -7.42 17.77 -7.77
C LEU A 70 -6.12 17.21 -7.16
N VAL A 71 -4.95 17.72 -7.59
CA VAL A 71 -3.67 17.23 -7.08
C VAL A 71 -3.48 17.68 -5.64
N GLN A 72 -3.91 18.90 -5.29
CA GLN A 72 -3.95 19.35 -3.89
C GLN A 72 -4.85 18.46 -3.02
N PHE A 73 -5.98 18.01 -3.55
CA PHE A 73 -6.90 17.09 -2.88
C PHE A 73 -6.30 15.68 -2.69
N GLN A 74 -5.48 15.22 -3.64
CA GLN A 74 -4.69 14.00 -3.46
C GLN A 74 -3.56 14.21 -2.42
N THR A 75 -2.88 15.35 -2.47
CA THR A 75 -1.79 15.71 -1.55
C THR A 75 -2.27 15.80 -0.10
N ILE A 76 -3.44 16.41 0.18
CA ILE A 76 -3.92 16.56 1.56
C ILE A 76 -4.14 15.20 2.22
N PHE A 77 -4.51 14.18 1.45
CA PHE A 77 -4.55 12.80 1.93
C PHE A 77 -3.15 12.32 2.32
N VAL A 78 -2.14 12.47 1.47
CA VAL A 78 -0.76 12.06 1.82
C VAL A 78 -0.25 12.81 3.06
N VAL A 79 -0.52 14.11 3.17
CA VAL A 79 -0.16 14.92 4.34
C VAL A 79 -0.83 14.41 5.61
N GLY A 80 -2.14 14.14 5.57
CA GLY A 80 -2.86 13.57 6.71
C GLY A 80 -2.31 12.21 7.13
N ASN A 81 -1.84 11.42 6.17
CA ASN A 81 -1.25 10.10 6.43
C ASN A 81 0.09 10.22 7.17
N VAL A 82 0.97 11.10 6.69
CA VAL A 82 2.27 11.35 7.31
C VAL A 82 2.11 11.95 8.71
N VAL A 83 1.20 12.91 8.87
CA VAL A 83 0.91 13.54 10.18
C VAL A 83 0.32 12.50 11.14
N GLY A 84 -0.59 11.65 10.68
CA GLY A 84 -1.19 10.59 11.49
C GLY A 84 -0.18 9.53 11.91
N LEU A 85 0.82 9.21 11.09
CA LEU A 85 1.80 8.18 11.41
C LEU A 85 2.58 8.48 12.70
N LEU A 86 2.91 9.75 12.96
CA LEU A 86 3.70 10.19 14.12
C LEU A 86 3.07 9.82 15.49
N PRO A 87 1.81 10.20 15.80
CA PRO A 87 1.19 9.81 17.06
C PRO A 87 0.97 8.29 17.15
N PHE A 88 0.71 7.59 16.04
CA PHE A 88 0.44 6.15 16.09
C PHE A 88 1.66 5.31 16.44
N ILE A 89 2.87 5.73 16.03
CA ILE A 89 4.11 5.10 16.50
C ILE A 89 4.21 5.13 18.03
N TYR A 90 3.75 6.21 18.66
CA TYR A 90 3.73 6.34 20.12
C TYR A 90 2.57 5.55 20.77
N LEU A 91 1.43 5.43 20.10
CA LEU A 91 0.22 4.77 20.62
C LEU A 91 0.26 3.24 20.53
N PHE A 92 0.87 2.65 19.50
CA PHE A 92 0.89 1.18 19.30
C PHE A 92 1.40 0.38 20.50
N PRO A 93 2.47 0.80 21.22
CA PRO A 93 2.93 0.06 22.40
C PRO A 93 2.06 0.30 23.64
N ARG A 94 1.23 1.35 23.67
CA ARG A 94 0.51 1.81 24.87
C ARG A 94 -0.97 1.44 24.88
N VAL A 95 -1.60 1.45 23.72
CA VAL A 95 -3.04 1.18 23.58
C VAL A 95 -3.23 -0.26 23.07
N PRO A 96 -4.21 -1.02 23.60
CA PRO A 96 -4.55 -2.31 23.03
C PRO A 96 -4.99 -2.17 21.56
N MET A 97 -4.30 -2.91 20.66
CA MET A 97 -4.56 -2.87 19.22
C MET A 97 -5.98 -3.33 18.84
N HIS A 98 -6.64 -4.15 19.67
CA HIS A 98 -8.03 -4.58 19.47
C HIS A 98 -9.07 -3.48 19.73
N LEU A 99 -8.69 -2.39 20.40
CA LEU A 99 -9.53 -1.20 20.49
C LEU A 99 -9.06 -0.15 19.49
N LEU A 100 -7.75 0.06 19.38
CA LEU A 100 -7.18 1.13 18.56
C LEU A 100 -7.54 0.98 17.08
N VAL A 101 -7.30 -0.18 16.46
CA VAL A 101 -7.55 -0.36 15.01
C VAL A 101 -9.05 -0.19 14.69
N PRO A 102 -9.98 -0.88 15.37
CA PRO A 102 -11.42 -0.70 15.11
C PRO A 102 -11.94 0.71 15.37
N THR A 103 -11.45 1.42 16.39
CA THR A 103 -11.84 2.82 16.65
C THR A 103 -11.40 3.75 15.53
N LEU A 104 -10.19 3.55 15.00
CA LEU A 104 -9.68 4.35 13.89
C LEU A 104 -10.42 4.03 12.60
N ASP A 105 -10.74 2.76 12.34
CA ASP A 105 -11.55 2.37 11.18
C ASP A 105 -12.99 2.88 11.27
N LEU A 106 -13.54 3.00 12.48
CA LEU A 106 -14.85 3.61 12.71
C LEU A 106 -14.81 5.12 12.45
N GLY A 107 -13.79 5.82 12.95
CA GLY A 107 -13.56 7.23 12.63
C GLY A 107 -13.39 7.47 11.13
N TRP A 108 -12.57 6.66 10.48
CA TRP A 108 -12.39 6.64 9.04
C TRP A 108 -13.74 6.47 8.31
N GLY A 109 -14.55 5.48 8.69
CA GLY A 109 -15.85 5.22 8.06
C GLY A 109 -16.85 6.36 8.23
N ILE A 110 -16.87 7.01 9.40
CA ILE A 110 -17.73 8.18 9.67
C ILE A 110 -17.33 9.36 8.80
N PHE A 111 -16.04 9.73 8.77
CA PHE A 111 -15.59 10.84 7.94
C PHE A 111 -15.74 10.54 6.45
N THR A 112 -15.60 9.28 6.05
CA THR A 112 -15.89 8.86 4.68
C THR A 112 -17.36 9.04 4.32
N LEU A 113 -18.28 8.71 5.24
CA LEU A 113 -19.70 9.00 5.05
C LEU A 113 -19.92 10.52 4.92
N LEU A 114 -19.33 11.34 5.80
CA LEU A 114 -19.50 12.79 5.76
C LEU A 114 -19.11 13.44 4.42
N GLN A 115 -18.21 12.83 3.64
CA GLN A 115 -17.85 13.30 2.29
C GLN A 115 -19.06 13.38 1.34
N TYR A 116 -20.08 12.51 1.48
CA TYR A 116 -21.27 12.59 0.61
C TYR A 116 -22.02 13.91 0.78
N ARG A 117 -21.91 14.58 1.94
CA ARG A 117 -22.62 15.82 2.26
C ARG A 117 -21.83 17.08 1.87
N ALA A 118 -20.58 16.95 1.42
CA ALA A 118 -19.76 18.10 1.08
C ALA A 118 -20.47 18.98 0.03
N GLN A 119 -20.45 20.29 0.26
CA GLN A 119 -21.01 21.31 -0.65
C GLN A 119 -19.94 22.26 -1.19
N SER A 120 -18.72 22.22 -0.63
CA SER A 120 -17.60 23.04 -1.10
C SER A 120 -16.29 22.26 -1.15
N TYR A 121 -15.34 22.77 -1.93
CA TYR A 121 -13.97 22.27 -1.99
C TYR A 121 -13.29 22.24 -0.60
N GLY A 122 -13.48 23.29 0.21
CA GLY A 122 -12.89 23.35 1.56
C GLY A 122 -13.43 22.27 2.50
N GLU A 123 -14.73 21.98 2.45
CA GLU A 123 -15.35 20.92 3.25
C GLU A 123 -14.83 19.54 2.85
N ILE A 124 -14.81 19.23 1.55
CA ILE A 124 -14.33 17.91 1.10
C ILE A 124 -12.85 17.71 1.44
N MET A 125 -12.02 18.77 1.35
CA MET A 125 -10.62 18.73 1.79
C MET A 125 -10.49 18.43 3.29
N ALA A 126 -11.31 19.05 4.13
CA ALA A 126 -11.28 18.83 5.58
C ALA A 126 -11.67 17.38 5.93
N TYR A 127 -12.74 16.86 5.33
CA TYR A 127 -13.12 15.46 5.50
C TYR A 127 -12.01 14.52 5.00
N ARG A 128 -11.38 14.83 3.87
CA ARG A 128 -10.30 14.01 3.32
C ARG A 128 -9.07 13.95 4.22
N PHE A 129 -8.71 15.07 4.82
CA PHE A 129 -7.63 15.13 5.79
C PHE A 129 -7.93 14.25 7.03
N MET A 130 -9.15 14.33 7.55
CA MET A 130 -9.60 13.49 8.67
C MET A 130 -9.58 12.01 8.30
N VAL A 131 -10.14 11.62 7.15
CA VAL A 131 -10.09 10.23 6.65
C VAL A 131 -8.66 9.72 6.65
N SER A 132 -7.72 10.50 6.09
CA SER A 132 -6.32 10.09 6.04
C SER A 132 -5.67 9.98 7.41
N LEU A 133 -5.98 10.90 8.33
CA LEU A 133 -5.48 10.88 9.70
C LEU A 133 -5.87 9.57 10.39
N PHE A 134 -7.10 9.10 10.23
CA PHE A 134 -7.55 7.82 10.79
C PHE A 134 -6.99 6.61 10.05
N GLU A 135 -6.69 6.74 8.75
CA GLU A 135 -6.13 5.64 7.95
C GLU A 135 -4.64 5.38 8.22
N ALA A 136 -3.90 6.40 8.63
CA ALA A 136 -2.43 6.36 8.76
C ALA A 136 -1.90 5.18 9.60
N SER A 137 -2.61 4.79 10.65
CA SER A 137 -2.22 3.70 11.54
C SER A 137 -2.41 2.32 10.93
N TYR A 138 -3.26 2.18 9.91
CA TYR A 138 -3.81 0.89 9.53
C TYR A 138 -2.73 -0.03 8.98
N PHE A 139 -2.01 0.43 7.96
CA PHE A 139 -0.94 -0.32 7.32
C PHE A 139 0.17 -0.76 8.31
N PRO A 140 0.80 0.15 9.08
CA PRO A 140 1.81 -0.25 10.06
C PRO A 140 1.21 -1.05 11.23
N GLY A 141 -0.04 -0.80 11.61
CA GLY A 141 -0.74 -1.51 12.68
C GLY A 141 -1.00 -2.98 12.34
N VAL A 142 -1.44 -3.28 11.12
CA VAL A 142 -1.59 -4.66 10.62
C VAL A 142 -0.25 -5.37 10.59
N HIS A 143 0.80 -4.72 10.08
CA HIS A 143 2.15 -5.31 10.05
C HIS A 143 2.71 -5.54 11.45
N PHE A 144 2.42 -4.66 12.41
CA PHE A 144 2.80 -4.83 13.81
C PHE A 144 2.11 -6.03 14.45
N VAL A 145 0.80 -6.21 14.20
CA VAL A 145 0.04 -7.37 14.69
C VAL A 145 0.54 -8.65 14.03
N LEU A 146 0.76 -8.67 12.72
CA LEU A 146 1.33 -9.82 12.01
C LEU A 146 2.73 -10.18 12.58
N GLY A 147 3.59 -9.20 12.79
CA GLY A 147 4.91 -9.39 13.39
C GLY A 147 4.87 -9.85 14.85
N SER A 148 3.78 -9.60 15.56
CA SER A 148 3.62 -9.99 16.96
C SER A 148 3.11 -11.42 17.13
N TRP A 149 2.37 -11.97 16.16
CA TRP A 149 1.77 -13.31 16.28
C TRP A 149 2.47 -14.40 15.45
N TYR A 150 3.15 -14.01 14.36
CA TYR A 150 3.72 -14.95 13.40
C TYR A 150 5.25 -14.93 13.40
N ARG A 151 5.85 -16.06 13.03
CA ARG A 151 7.29 -16.15 12.82
C ARG A 151 7.70 -15.48 11.50
N SER A 152 8.98 -15.11 11.37
CA SER A 152 9.48 -14.37 10.19
C SER A 152 9.25 -15.10 8.87
N ASP A 153 9.23 -16.44 8.88
CA ASP A 153 9.00 -17.30 7.72
C ASP A 153 7.51 -17.43 7.34
N GLU A 154 6.61 -16.96 8.19
CA GLU A 154 5.16 -17.05 8.03
C GLU A 154 4.53 -15.72 7.57
N ILE A 155 5.16 -14.60 7.91
CA ILE A 155 4.64 -13.25 7.63
C ILE A 155 4.55 -13.00 6.11
N GLY A 156 5.56 -13.41 5.33
CA GLY A 156 5.64 -13.06 3.90
C GLY A 156 4.42 -13.48 3.08
N ARG A 157 3.86 -14.67 3.32
CA ARG A 157 2.71 -15.19 2.58
C ARG A 157 1.41 -14.50 2.95
N ARG A 158 1.23 -14.23 4.25
CA ARG A 158 0.06 -13.52 4.80
C ARG A 158 0.07 -12.05 4.36
N GLY A 159 1.26 -11.44 4.37
CA GLY A 159 1.49 -10.13 3.78
C GLY A 159 1.13 -10.10 2.30
N GLY A 160 1.52 -11.12 1.53
CA GLY A 160 1.12 -11.25 0.12
C GLY A 160 -0.40 -11.22 -0.10
N ILE A 161 -1.16 -12.00 0.68
CA ILE A 161 -2.64 -11.99 0.62
C ILE A 161 -3.18 -10.59 0.97
N PHE A 162 -2.64 -9.95 2.00
CA PHE A 162 -3.00 -8.58 2.36
C PHE A 162 -2.80 -7.60 1.19
N TYR A 163 -1.66 -7.65 0.49
CA TYR A 163 -1.38 -6.79 -0.66
C TYR A 163 -2.30 -7.02 -1.87
N VAL A 164 -2.85 -8.22 -2.05
CA VAL A 164 -3.86 -8.48 -3.10
C VAL A 164 -5.09 -7.58 -2.91
N GLY A 165 -5.40 -7.21 -1.66
CA GLY A 165 -6.49 -6.29 -1.34
C GLY A 165 -6.36 -4.93 -2.01
N LEU A 166 -5.13 -4.41 -2.19
CA LEU A 166 -4.88 -3.15 -2.88
C LEU A 166 -5.35 -3.20 -4.33
N THR A 167 -4.85 -4.18 -5.08
CA THR A 167 -5.14 -4.25 -6.51
C THR A 167 -6.58 -4.62 -6.79
N LEU A 168 -7.14 -5.52 -5.96
CA LEU A 168 -8.56 -5.85 -6.03
C LEU A 168 -9.42 -4.63 -5.70
N GLY A 169 -9.03 -3.83 -4.71
CA GLY A 169 -9.77 -2.64 -4.28
C GLY A 169 -9.84 -1.59 -5.38
N THR A 170 -8.70 -1.29 -6.01
CA THR A 170 -8.66 -0.37 -7.15
C THR A 170 -9.48 -0.86 -8.34
N LEU A 171 -9.44 -2.17 -8.64
CA LEU A 171 -10.26 -2.75 -9.72
C LEU A 171 -11.75 -2.67 -9.39
N THR A 172 -12.16 -3.06 -8.18
CA THR A 172 -13.56 -2.98 -7.75
C THR A 172 -14.04 -1.53 -7.75
N ALA A 173 -13.22 -0.55 -7.37
CA ALA A 173 -13.61 0.85 -7.32
C ALA A 173 -14.08 1.40 -8.67
N GLY A 174 -13.37 1.10 -9.76
CA GLY A 174 -13.76 1.55 -11.11
C GLY A 174 -15.04 0.88 -11.60
N LEU A 175 -15.24 -0.41 -11.28
CA LEU A 175 -16.47 -1.13 -11.61
C LEU A 175 -17.66 -0.63 -10.78
N LEU A 176 -17.45 -0.40 -9.48
CA LEU A 176 -18.47 0.14 -8.58
C LEU A 176 -18.86 1.56 -8.98
N GLN A 177 -17.89 2.38 -9.38
CA GLN A 177 -18.17 3.70 -9.96
C GLN A 177 -19.05 3.60 -11.19
N SER A 178 -18.67 2.75 -12.14
CA SER A 178 -19.45 2.60 -13.37
C SER A 178 -20.89 2.20 -13.04
N ALA A 179 -21.09 1.24 -12.13
CA ALA A 179 -22.43 0.83 -11.72
C ALA A 179 -23.18 1.96 -11.00
N ALA A 180 -22.54 2.68 -10.09
CA ALA A 180 -23.15 3.78 -9.36
C ALA A 180 -23.58 4.92 -10.30
N THR A 181 -22.75 5.28 -11.28
CA THR A 181 -23.12 6.31 -12.26
C THR A 181 -24.23 5.85 -13.21
N THR A 182 -24.29 4.57 -13.59
CA THR A 182 -25.36 4.07 -14.48
C THR A 182 -26.70 3.90 -13.77
N TYR A 183 -26.71 3.43 -12.51
CA TYR A 183 -27.93 3.00 -11.83
C TYR A 183 -28.37 3.89 -10.66
N LEU A 184 -27.46 4.66 -10.07
CA LEU A 184 -27.72 5.45 -8.86
C LEU A 184 -27.67 6.96 -9.10
N ASP A 185 -27.33 7.41 -10.31
CA ASP A 185 -27.34 8.82 -10.63
C ASP A 185 -28.77 9.40 -10.61
N GLY A 186 -28.96 10.48 -9.85
CA GLY A 186 -30.28 11.10 -9.62
C GLY A 186 -31.18 10.38 -8.60
N VAL A 187 -30.78 9.19 -8.12
CA VAL A 187 -31.55 8.46 -7.10
C VAL A 187 -31.49 9.24 -5.78
N HIS A 188 -32.66 9.49 -5.19
CA HIS A 188 -32.84 10.38 -4.02
C HIS A 188 -32.31 11.82 -4.22
N GLY A 189 -32.18 12.28 -5.48
CA GLY A 189 -31.65 13.61 -5.78
C GLY A 189 -30.14 13.76 -5.51
N LEU A 190 -29.43 12.64 -5.33
CA LEU A 190 -27.99 12.62 -5.13
C LEU A 190 -27.27 12.31 -6.45
N ALA A 191 -26.18 13.01 -6.71
CA ALA A 191 -25.29 12.69 -7.82
C ALA A 191 -24.64 11.30 -7.62
N GLY A 192 -24.41 10.57 -8.71
CA GLY A 192 -23.84 9.21 -8.68
C GLY A 192 -22.52 9.09 -7.91
N TRP A 193 -21.71 10.16 -7.86
CA TRP A 193 -20.46 10.16 -7.10
C TRP A 193 -20.66 10.18 -5.57
N ARG A 194 -21.73 10.79 -5.07
CA ARG A 194 -22.03 10.84 -3.62
C ARG A 194 -22.37 9.44 -3.09
N TRP A 195 -23.03 8.62 -3.91
CA TRP A 195 -23.35 7.23 -3.58
C TRP A 195 -22.13 6.35 -3.32
N LEU A 196 -20.99 6.64 -3.94
CA LEU A 196 -19.75 5.88 -3.73
C LEU A 196 -19.28 5.96 -2.29
N PHE A 197 -19.30 7.17 -1.73
CA PHE A 197 -18.89 7.41 -0.34
C PHE A 197 -19.87 6.77 0.63
N ILE A 198 -21.17 6.77 0.31
CA ILE A 198 -22.21 6.10 1.08
C ILE A 198 -22.01 4.58 1.07
N ILE A 199 -21.87 3.96 -0.10
CA ILE A 199 -21.67 2.51 -0.23
C ILE A 199 -20.40 2.08 0.50
N ASN A 200 -19.32 2.85 0.35
CA ASN A 200 -18.05 2.58 1.01
C ASN A 200 -18.18 2.64 2.55
N ALA A 201 -18.91 3.62 3.08
CA ALA A 201 -19.19 3.72 4.51
C ALA A 201 -20.10 2.60 5.03
N ILE A 202 -21.11 2.19 4.26
CA ILE A 202 -22.01 1.07 4.59
C ILE A 202 -21.23 -0.24 4.71
N ILE A 203 -20.24 -0.47 3.86
CA ILE A 203 -19.38 -1.66 3.96
C ILE A 203 -18.45 -1.53 5.17
N THR A 204 -17.92 -0.34 5.44
CA THR A 204 -16.84 -0.19 6.43
C THR A 204 -17.32 -0.10 7.86
N LEU A 205 -18.41 0.60 8.15
CA LEU A 205 -18.88 0.78 9.53
C LEU A 205 -19.19 -0.56 10.22
N PRO A 206 -19.90 -1.53 9.58
CA PRO A 206 -20.08 -2.86 10.16
C PRO A 206 -18.78 -3.62 10.34
N LEU A 207 -17.82 -3.49 9.40
CA LEU A 207 -16.50 -4.13 9.52
C LEU A 207 -15.68 -3.53 10.67
N ALA A 208 -15.75 -2.21 10.87
CA ALA A 208 -15.12 -1.55 12.00
C ALA A 208 -15.72 -2.06 13.32
N ILE A 209 -17.04 -2.19 13.41
CA ILE A 209 -17.72 -2.76 14.58
C ILE A 209 -17.32 -4.22 14.81
N LEU A 210 -17.30 -5.03 13.74
CA LEU A 210 -16.87 -6.42 13.78
C LEU A 210 -15.41 -6.55 14.26
N GLY A 211 -14.58 -5.55 13.95
CA GLY A 211 -13.19 -5.46 14.40
C GLY A 211 -13.00 -5.58 15.90
N TYR A 212 -13.90 -5.00 16.70
CA TYR A 212 -13.84 -5.09 18.17
C TYR A 212 -13.99 -6.54 18.66
N PHE A 213 -14.72 -7.36 17.91
CA PHE A 213 -15.01 -8.76 18.28
C PHE A 213 -14.05 -9.77 17.64
N VAL A 214 -13.48 -9.46 16.48
CA VAL A 214 -12.66 -10.40 15.71
C VAL A 214 -11.16 -10.15 15.86
N TRP A 215 -10.74 -8.89 16.03
CA TRP A 215 -9.32 -8.56 16.03
C TRP A 215 -8.63 -9.06 17.31
N PRO A 216 -7.60 -9.93 17.22
CA PRO A 216 -6.99 -10.56 18.38
C PRO A 216 -6.07 -9.62 19.19
N GLY A 217 -5.74 -8.45 18.64
CA GLY A 217 -4.82 -7.50 19.30
C GLY A 217 -3.37 -7.97 19.23
N THR A 218 -2.61 -7.80 20.33
CA THR A 218 -1.21 -8.27 20.43
C THR A 218 -1.08 -9.29 21.56
N PRO A 219 -0.06 -10.18 21.55
CA PRO A 219 0.15 -11.11 22.67
C PRO A 219 0.42 -10.42 24.02
N ALA A 220 0.86 -9.15 24.00
CA ALA A 220 1.03 -8.33 25.20
C ALA A 220 -0.31 -7.80 25.74
N ARG A 221 -1.25 -7.44 24.86
CA ARG A 221 -2.61 -7.00 25.21
C ARG A 221 -3.64 -7.67 24.30
N PRO A 222 -3.95 -8.96 24.54
CA PRO A 222 -4.79 -9.74 23.66
C PRO A 222 -6.26 -9.44 23.88
N ASN A 223 -7.05 -9.66 22.84
CA ASN A 223 -8.49 -9.68 22.96
C ASN A 223 -8.93 -11.00 23.61
N ARG A 224 -9.30 -10.95 24.89
CA ARG A 224 -9.74 -12.12 25.67
C ARG A 224 -11.05 -12.73 25.17
N LEU A 225 -11.81 -12.02 24.33
CA LEU A 225 -13.01 -12.56 23.69
C LEU A 225 -12.66 -13.66 22.68
N VAL A 226 -11.48 -13.57 22.06
CA VAL A 226 -11.10 -14.42 20.93
C VAL A 226 -9.98 -15.39 21.29
N ILE A 227 -9.02 -14.95 22.10
CA ILE A 227 -7.82 -15.73 22.44
C ILE A 227 -7.89 -16.22 23.88
N LYS A 228 -7.65 -17.53 24.09
CA LYS A 228 -7.56 -18.16 25.41
C LYS A 228 -6.16 -18.04 26.01
N ASP A 229 -6.04 -18.12 27.33
CA ASP A 229 -4.74 -18.04 28.02
C ASP A 229 -3.76 -19.15 27.59
N SER A 230 -4.25 -20.38 27.39
CA SER A 230 -3.42 -21.49 26.87
C SER A 230 -2.89 -21.25 25.45
N GLU A 231 -3.64 -20.52 24.62
CA GLU A 231 -3.23 -20.15 23.26
C GLU A 231 -2.17 -19.04 23.29
N LEU A 232 -2.22 -18.15 24.30
CA LEU A 232 -1.22 -17.09 24.49
C LEU A 232 0.13 -17.66 24.91
N ASP A 233 0.14 -18.60 25.86
CA ASP A 233 1.37 -19.24 26.32
C ASP A 233 2.03 -20.05 25.20
N LEU A 234 1.21 -20.74 24.39
CA LEU A 234 1.69 -21.42 23.18
C LEU A 234 2.24 -20.43 22.14
N ALA A 235 1.59 -19.29 21.92
CA ALA A 235 2.08 -18.26 21.00
C ALA A 235 3.43 -17.65 21.45
N ARG A 236 3.56 -17.35 22.75
CA ARG A 236 4.79 -16.77 23.33
C ARG A 236 5.95 -17.74 23.27
N SER A 237 5.76 -18.97 23.74
CA SER A 237 6.80 -20.01 23.69
C SER A 237 7.27 -20.28 22.26
N ARG A 238 6.36 -20.29 21.29
CA ARG A 238 6.67 -20.46 19.87
C ARG A 238 7.53 -19.33 19.28
N LEU A 239 7.29 -18.08 19.68
CA LEU A 239 8.07 -16.92 19.24
C LEU A 239 9.45 -16.87 19.93
N GLU A 240 9.50 -17.18 21.22
CA GLU A 240 10.76 -17.29 21.98
C GLU A 240 11.66 -18.41 21.42
N ASN A 241 11.07 -19.57 21.10
CA ASN A 241 11.77 -20.70 20.46
C ASN A 241 12.31 -20.36 19.07
N ALA A 242 11.70 -19.38 18.39
CA ALA A 242 12.17 -18.87 17.09
C ALA A 242 13.22 -17.75 17.22
N GLY A 243 13.65 -17.41 18.44
CA GLY A 243 14.63 -16.35 18.70
C GLY A 243 14.08 -14.94 18.56
N ALA A 244 12.75 -14.77 18.45
CA ALA A 244 12.14 -13.45 18.46
C ALA A 244 12.12 -12.93 19.90
N LYS A 245 12.84 -11.82 20.17
CA LYS A 245 12.71 -11.12 21.45
C LYS A 245 11.30 -10.53 21.49
N VAL A 246 10.41 -11.15 22.29
CA VAL A 246 9.00 -10.76 22.50
C VAL A 246 8.88 -9.37 23.16
N HIS A 247 9.99 -8.77 23.60
CA HIS A 247 10.00 -7.42 24.15
C HIS A 247 10.12 -6.38 23.04
N SER A 248 8.99 -5.72 22.77
CA SER A 248 8.96 -4.41 22.13
C SER A 248 9.70 -3.43 23.03
N THR A 249 10.99 -3.23 22.79
CA THR A 249 11.76 -2.19 23.47
C THR A 249 11.19 -0.83 23.06
N PRO A 250 10.89 0.05 24.03
CA PRO A 250 10.33 1.36 23.72
C PRO A 250 11.28 2.15 22.81
N PHE A 251 10.68 2.96 21.94
CA PHE A 251 11.37 3.93 21.08
C PHE A 251 12.51 4.61 21.84
N SER A 252 13.75 4.24 21.51
CA SER A 252 14.95 4.77 22.15
C SER A 252 15.61 5.77 21.22
N LEU A 253 15.77 7.01 21.68
CA LEU A 253 16.50 8.06 20.94
C LEU A 253 17.94 7.62 20.60
N LYS A 254 18.54 6.71 21.38
CA LYS A 254 19.85 6.13 21.08
C LYS A 254 19.81 5.22 19.84
N LEU A 255 18.74 4.43 19.67
CA LEU A 255 18.54 3.58 18.50
C LEU A 255 18.29 4.44 17.26
N LEU A 256 17.49 5.50 17.40
CA LEU A 256 17.25 6.47 16.33
C LEU A 256 18.56 7.13 15.87
N LYS A 257 19.38 7.61 16.82
CA LYS A 257 20.70 8.19 16.51
C LYS A 257 21.61 7.20 15.79
N ARG A 258 21.59 5.92 16.19
CA ARG A 258 22.36 4.86 15.55
C ARG A 258 21.92 4.62 14.10
N ILE A 259 20.61 4.56 13.85
CA ILE A 259 20.03 4.41 12.50
C ILE A 259 20.47 5.56 11.60
N PHE A 260 20.32 6.81 12.06
CA PHE A 260 20.74 7.98 11.30
C PHE A 260 22.26 8.11 11.13
N THR A 261 23.06 7.37 11.90
CA THR A 261 24.53 7.35 11.69
C THR A 261 24.94 6.28 10.65
N ASN A 262 24.05 5.34 10.32
CA ASN A 262 24.38 4.23 9.45
C ASN A 262 24.24 4.63 7.97
N TRP A 263 25.32 4.52 7.19
CA TRP A 263 25.30 4.81 5.75
C TRP A 263 24.34 3.88 4.96
N ARG A 264 24.10 2.66 5.46
CA ARG A 264 23.16 1.71 4.84
C ARG A 264 21.73 2.26 4.83
N PHE A 265 21.35 2.99 5.89
CA PHE A 265 20.04 3.62 6.02
C PHE A 265 19.79 4.60 4.86
N TYR A 266 20.72 5.53 4.64
CA TYR A 266 20.60 6.53 3.57
C TYR A 266 20.51 5.90 2.17
N THR A 267 21.25 4.82 1.93
CA THR A 267 21.21 4.11 0.64
C THR A 267 19.84 3.48 0.38
N ILE A 268 19.25 2.82 1.38
CA ILE A 268 17.92 2.19 1.26
C ILE A 268 16.81 3.25 1.17
N VAL A 269 16.90 4.33 1.95
CA VAL A 269 15.92 5.44 1.91
C VAL A 269 15.94 6.13 0.55
N LEU A 270 17.12 6.45 0.02
CA LEU A 270 17.23 7.08 -1.30
C LEU A 270 16.70 6.16 -2.41
N TRP A 271 16.94 4.85 -2.28
CA TRP A 271 16.39 3.86 -3.20
C TRP A 271 14.86 3.81 -3.17
N ASP A 272 14.25 3.87 -1.98
CA ASP A 272 12.79 3.91 -1.81
C ASP A 272 12.17 5.23 -2.32
N ILE A 273 12.86 6.36 -2.12
CA ILE A 273 12.44 7.66 -2.67
C ILE A 273 12.33 7.59 -4.20
N PHE A 274 13.32 7.03 -4.89
CA PHE A 274 13.23 6.89 -6.34
C PHE A 274 12.07 5.99 -6.74
N PHE A 275 11.87 4.87 -6.03
CA PHE A 275 10.76 3.96 -6.27
C PHE A 275 9.39 4.66 -6.21
N PHE A 276 9.10 5.40 -5.14
CA PHE A 276 7.83 6.11 -4.97
C PHE A 276 7.54 7.20 -6.02
N ASN A 277 8.58 7.67 -6.73
CA ASN A 277 8.47 8.71 -7.75
C ASN A 277 8.55 8.16 -9.19
N THR A 278 8.60 6.83 -9.35
CA THR A 278 8.64 6.19 -10.68
C THR A 278 7.28 6.04 -11.36
N SER A 279 6.18 6.15 -10.61
CA SER A 279 4.83 6.00 -11.17
C SER A 279 4.27 7.33 -11.70
N ALA A 280 3.39 7.23 -12.69
CA ALA A 280 2.55 8.35 -13.10
C ALA A 280 1.47 8.64 -12.03
N ASN A 281 0.92 9.85 -12.02
CA ASN A 281 -0.22 10.18 -11.16
C ASN A 281 -1.38 9.20 -11.43
N SER A 282 -1.99 8.66 -10.38
CA SER A 282 -3.09 7.69 -10.46
C SER A 282 -4.33 8.22 -11.21
N ALA A 283 -4.52 9.55 -11.27
CA ALA A 283 -5.59 10.17 -12.05
C ALA A 283 -5.25 10.35 -13.54
N ALA A 284 -3.98 10.24 -13.95
CA ALA A 284 -3.54 10.63 -15.29
C ALA A 284 -4.23 9.82 -16.41
N PHE A 285 -4.40 8.51 -16.21
CA PHE A 285 -5.07 7.64 -17.18
C PHE A 285 -6.54 8.03 -17.36
N LEU A 286 -7.23 8.27 -16.25
CA LEU A 286 -8.65 8.63 -16.25
C LEU A 286 -8.89 10.02 -16.87
N LEU A 287 -8.03 10.99 -16.55
CA LEU A 287 -8.06 12.33 -17.16
C LEU A 287 -7.78 12.28 -18.68
N TRP A 288 -6.89 11.39 -19.11
CA TRP A 288 -6.67 11.17 -20.55
C TRP A 288 -7.89 10.59 -21.23
N ILE A 289 -8.53 9.54 -20.68
CA ILE A 289 -9.75 8.98 -21.27
C ILE A 289 -10.86 10.04 -21.31
N LYS A 290 -11.01 10.87 -20.26
CA LYS A 290 -11.97 11.99 -20.22
C LYS A 290 -11.73 12.98 -21.37
N SER A 291 -10.47 13.29 -21.68
CA SER A 291 -10.09 14.21 -22.76
C SER A 291 -10.44 13.72 -24.18
N LEU A 292 -10.77 12.43 -24.35
CA LEU A 292 -11.16 11.87 -25.65
C LEU A 292 -12.61 12.21 -26.03
N HIS A 293 -13.44 12.67 -25.08
CA HIS A 293 -14.84 13.09 -25.28
C HIS A 293 -15.75 12.11 -26.05
N ARG A 294 -15.40 10.81 -26.08
CA ARG A 294 -16.10 9.78 -26.87
C ARG A 294 -16.72 8.67 -26.04
N PHE A 295 -16.43 8.64 -24.73
CA PHE A 295 -16.91 7.62 -23.82
C PHE A 295 -17.82 8.25 -22.79
N ASP A 296 -18.90 7.55 -22.47
CA ASP A 296 -19.71 7.88 -21.31
C ASP A 296 -18.89 7.68 -20.02
N THR A 297 -19.28 8.41 -18.97
CA THR A 297 -18.70 8.34 -17.63
C THR A 297 -18.60 6.91 -17.11
N ALA A 298 -19.61 6.08 -17.30
CA ALA A 298 -19.59 4.67 -16.90
C ALA A 298 -18.51 3.88 -17.65
N THR A 299 -18.50 3.95 -18.98
CA THR A 299 -17.52 3.25 -19.84
C THR A 299 -16.09 3.72 -19.57
N MET A 300 -15.89 5.02 -19.35
CA MET A 300 -14.57 5.57 -19.01
C MET A 300 -14.00 4.95 -17.73
N ASN A 301 -14.83 4.86 -16.67
CA ASN A 301 -14.40 4.26 -15.40
C ASN A 301 -14.12 2.76 -15.55
N GLN A 302 -14.87 2.03 -16.39
CA GLN A 302 -14.56 0.64 -16.71
C GLN A 302 -13.21 0.50 -17.44
N LEU A 303 -12.95 1.34 -18.45
CA LEU A 303 -11.69 1.30 -19.21
C LEU A 303 -10.48 1.64 -18.33
N ALA A 304 -10.65 2.52 -17.34
CA ALA A 304 -9.60 2.85 -16.39
C ALA A 304 -9.16 1.65 -15.52
N THR A 305 -10.03 0.63 -15.34
CA THR A 305 -9.70 -0.59 -14.56
C THR A 305 -8.74 -1.54 -15.25
N ILE A 306 -8.52 -1.39 -16.57
CA ILE A 306 -7.61 -2.25 -17.35
C ILE A 306 -6.19 -2.20 -16.77
N SER A 307 -5.71 -1.01 -16.40
CA SER A 307 -4.34 -0.82 -15.92
C SER A 307 -4.10 -1.51 -14.55
N PRO A 308 -4.95 -1.30 -13.52
CA PRO A 308 -4.90 -2.10 -12.28
C PRO A 308 -5.01 -3.61 -12.50
N ALA A 309 -5.88 -4.07 -13.41
CA ALA A 309 -6.06 -5.50 -13.70
C ALA A 309 -4.75 -6.15 -14.22
N LEU A 310 -4.08 -5.49 -15.17
CA LEU A 310 -2.77 -5.92 -15.66
C LEU A 310 -1.68 -5.81 -14.59
N GLY A 311 -1.82 -4.89 -13.64
CA GLY A 311 -0.96 -4.79 -12.46
C GLY A 311 -0.86 -6.09 -11.68
N ILE A 312 -1.97 -6.83 -11.50
CA ILE A 312 -1.96 -8.14 -10.83
C ILE A 312 -1.04 -9.12 -11.57
N PHE A 313 -1.17 -9.17 -12.90
CA PHE A 313 -0.34 -10.02 -13.74
C PHE A 313 1.15 -9.63 -13.62
N PHE A 314 1.48 -8.34 -13.70
CA PHE A 314 2.86 -7.86 -13.57
C PHE A 314 3.45 -8.19 -12.19
N VAL A 315 2.70 -7.99 -11.11
CA VAL A 315 3.16 -8.30 -9.75
C VAL A 315 3.49 -9.79 -9.61
N LEU A 316 2.59 -10.67 -10.07
CA LEU A 316 2.84 -12.12 -10.01
C LEU A 316 4.04 -12.50 -10.90
N PHE A 317 4.06 -12.04 -12.14
CA PHE A 317 5.10 -12.35 -13.10
C PHE A 317 6.49 -11.93 -12.61
N ILE A 318 6.64 -10.69 -12.12
CA ILE A 318 7.92 -10.16 -11.64
C ILE A 318 8.38 -10.85 -10.35
N ASN A 319 7.47 -11.13 -9.40
CA ASN A 319 7.83 -11.82 -8.17
C ASN A 319 8.28 -13.27 -8.44
N PHE A 320 7.54 -14.02 -9.26
CA PHE A 320 7.96 -15.38 -9.65
C PHE A 320 9.27 -15.36 -10.44
N SER A 321 9.45 -14.39 -11.34
CA SER A 321 10.70 -14.24 -12.10
C SER A 321 11.89 -13.90 -11.21
N ALA A 322 11.69 -13.07 -10.19
CA ALA A 322 12.72 -12.70 -9.21
C ALA A 322 13.19 -13.91 -8.38
N ASP A 323 12.25 -14.74 -7.95
CA ASP A 323 12.51 -15.88 -7.07
C ASP A 323 13.06 -17.11 -7.83
N LEU A 324 12.57 -17.35 -9.06
CA LEU A 324 12.90 -18.57 -9.79
C LEU A 324 14.05 -18.40 -10.79
N TRP A 325 14.09 -17.30 -11.56
CA TRP A 325 14.84 -17.26 -12.83
C TRP A 325 15.94 -16.19 -12.88
N ILE A 326 15.61 -14.93 -12.60
CA ILE A 326 16.43 -13.79 -13.05
C ILE A 326 17.18 -13.12 -11.88
N GLY A 327 16.75 -13.36 -10.64
CA GLY A 327 17.25 -12.68 -9.45
C GLY A 327 16.65 -11.28 -9.28
N ARG A 328 16.74 -10.75 -8.06
CA ARG A 328 15.98 -9.56 -7.62
C ARG A 328 16.33 -8.29 -8.37
N ALA A 329 17.62 -8.00 -8.54
CA ALA A 329 18.07 -6.80 -9.24
C ALA A 329 17.63 -6.78 -10.71
N ALA A 330 17.64 -7.93 -11.38
CA ALA A 330 17.22 -8.04 -12.77
C ALA A 330 15.70 -7.97 -12.91
N ALA A 331 14.94 -8.55 -11.97
CA ALA A 331 13.48 -8.42 -11.95
C ALA A 331 13.02 -6.97 -11.76
N ILE A 332 13.67 -6.22 -10.86
CA ILE A 332 13.43 -4.77 -10.67
C ILE A 332 13.76 -4.01 -11.96
N THR A 333 14.88 -4.32 -12.60
CA THR A 333 15.30 -3.68 -13.85
C THR A 333 14.32 -3.96 -14.99
N LEU A 334 13.82 -5.20 -15.10
CA LEU A 334 12.84 -5.60 -16.11
C LEU A 334 11.52 -4.84 -15.95
N ALA A 335 10.95 -4.84 -14.74
CA ALA A 335 9.72 -4.11 -14.44
C ALA A 335 9.88 -2.60 -14.69
N SER A 336 11.02 -2.05 -14.24
CA SER A 336 11.36 -0.64 -14.45
C SER A 336 11.51 -0.30 -15.93
N THR A 337 12.06 -1.20 -16.75
CA THR A 337 12.21 -0.99 -18.19
C THR A 337 10.84 -0.93 -18.89
N VAL A 338 9.93 -1.82 -18.52
CA VAL A 338 8.55 -1.80 -19.04
C VAL A 338 7.87 -0.48 -18.66
N ASN A 339 7.95 -0.06 -17.40
CA ASN A 339 7.42 1.24 -16.96
C ASN A 339 8.06 2.42 -17.70
N PHE A 340 9.39 2.40 -17.88
CA PHE A 340 10.12 3.43 -18.61
C PHE A 340 9.61 3.57 -20.05
N THR A 341 9.39 2.45 -20.76
CA THR A 341 8.85 2.51 -22.13
C THR A 341 7.47 3.16 -22.17
N GLY A 342 6.58 2.86 -21.22
CA GLY A 342 5.29 3.51 -21.10
C GLY A 342 5.41 5.02 -20.86
N LEU A 343 6.26 5.43 -19.92
CA LEU A 343 6.48 6.84 -19.60
C LEU A 343 7.09 7.63 -20.77
N VAL A 344 8.03 7.05 -21.52
CA VAL A 344 8.62 7.69 -22.70
C VAL A 344 7.58 7.90 -23.80
N ILE A 345 6.73 6.91 -24.05
CA ILE A 345 5.63 7.04 -25.02
C ILE A 345 4.69 8.19 -24.61
N LEU A 346 4.35 8.28 -23.31
CA LEU A 346 3.51 9.35 -22.78
C LEU A 346 4.20 10.72 -22.82
N ALA A 347 5.52 10.78 -22.61
CA ALA A 347 6.31 12.01 -22.69
C ALA A 347 6.37 12.58 -24.12
N ILE A 348 6.51 11.72 -25.13
CA ILE A 348 6.50 12.13 -26.55
C ILE A 348 5.11 12.66 -26.94
N TRP A 349 4.04 12.03 -26.41
CA TRP A 349 2.62 12.39 -26.58
C TRP A 349 2.06 12.30 -28.01
N ASN A 350 2.83 12.68 -29.03
CA ASN A 350 2.46 12.63 -30.44
C ASN A 350 2.72 11.24 -31.02
N VAL A 351 1.90 10.27 -30.60
CA VAL A 351 1.98 8.85 -31.00
C VAL A 351 0.57 8.34 -31.31
N PRO A 352 0.44 7.23 -32.07
CA PRO A 352 -0.85 6.58 -32.30
C PRO A 352 -1.58 6.29 -30.99
N GLU A 353 -2.91 6.36 -31.01
CA GLU A 353 -3.71 6.18 -29.80
C GLU A 353 -3.52 4.81 -29.15
N SER A 354 -3.32 3.76 -29.96
CA SER A 354 -2.99 2.41 -29.49
C SER A 354 -1.72 2.37 -28.63
N ALA A 355 -0.73 3.21 -28.94
CA ALA A 355 0.50 3.33 -28.14
C ALA A 355 0.23 3.99 -26.78
N LYS A 356 -0.72 4.94 -26.70
CA LYS A 356 -1.14 5.55 -25.43
C LYS A 356 -1.89 4.56 -24.56
N TRP A 357 -2.79 3.77 -25.14
CA TRP A 357 -3.45 2.68 -24.43
C TRP A 357 -2.44 1.70 -23.85
N PHE A 358 -1.48 1.24 -24.66
CA PHE A 358 -0.40 0.38 -24.19
C PHE A 358 0.38 1.03 -23.04
N ALA A 359 0.79 2.29 -23.19
CA ALA A 359 1.58 3.00 -22.19
C ALA A 359 0.88 3.15 -20.84
N PHE A 360 -0.41 3.51 -20.83
CA PHE A 360 -1.19 3.58 -19.60
C PHE A 360 -1.46 2.19 -19.00
N SER A 361 -1.70 1.18 -19.83
CA SER A 361 -1.89 -0.21 -19.38
C SER A 361 -0.64 -0.80 -18.71
N VAL A 362 0.56 -0.46 -19.17
CA VAL A 362 1.82 -0.98 -18.58
C VAL A 362 2.33 -0.14 -17.40
N SER A 363 1.72 1.01 -17.10
CA SER A 363 2.16 1.91 -16.01
C SER A 363 2.11 1.24 -14.63
N TYR A 364 1.20 0.28 -14.41
CA TYR A 364 1.13 -0.48 -13.15
C TYR A 364 2.29 -1.48 -12.96
N SER A 365 3.15 -1.69 -13.96
CA SER A 365 4.38 -2.48 -13.80
C SER A 365 5.34 -1.88 -12.76
N ALA A 366 5.28 -0.56 -12.52
CA ALA A 366 6.03 0.10 -11.46
C ALA A 366 5.67 -0.46 -10.07
N VAL A 367 4.39 -0.76 -9.83
CA VAL A 367 3.90 -1.25 -8.52
C VAL A 367 4.51 -2.62 -8.18
N ALA A 368 4.80 -3.45 -9.19
CA ALA A 368 5.43 -4.76 -9.02
C ALA A 368 6.86 -4.68 -8.45
N VAL A 369 7.54 -3.53 -8.56
CA VAL A 369 8.87 -3.33 -7.99
C VAL A 369 8.84 -3.29 -6.46
N SER A 370 7.74 -2.83 -5.86
CA SER A 370 7.61 -2.68 -4.39
C SER A 370 7.94 -3.95 -3.63
N SER A 371 7.34 -5.08 -4.01
CA SER A 371 7.47 -6.35 -3.30
C SER A 371 8.92 -6.87 -3.32
N VAL A 372 9.61 -6.71 -4.44
CA VAL A 372 11.01 -7.14 -4.58
C VAL A 372 11.95 -6.19 -3.82
N LEU A 373 11.69 -4.88 -3.88
CA LEU A 373 12.49 -3.85 -3.19
C LEU A 373 12.42 -4.01 -1.67
N TYR A 374 11.22 -4.07 -1.11
CA TYR A 374 11.03 -4.25 0.33
C TYR A 374 11.52 -5.62 0.82
N GLY A 375 11.34 -6.67 0.01
CA GLY A 375 11.91 -7.99 0.30
C GLY A 375 13.43 -7.99 0.36
N TRP A 376 14.09 -7.23 -0.52
CA TRP A 376 15.55 -7.11 -0.52
C TRP A 376 16.07 -6.21 0.59
N ALA A 377 15.41 -5.07 0.86
CA ALA A 377 15.74 -4.18 1.97
C ALA A 377 15.69 -4.93 3.32
N ASN A 378 14.70 -5.82 3.50
CA ASN A 378 14.60 -6.69 4.67
C ASN A 378 15.82 -7.60 4.87
N ILE A 379 16.42 -8.07 3.78
CA ILE A 379 17.57 -9.00 3.82
C ILE A 379 18.89 -8.25 4.05
N ILE A 380 19.01 -7.05 3.50
CA ILE A 380 20.15 -6.16 3.75
C ILE A 380 20.24 -5.81 5.25
N MET A 381 19.08 -5.62 5.90
CA MET A 381 18.99 -5.28 7.32
C MET A 381 18.81 -6.49 8.25
N LYS A 382 19.19 -7.70 7.81
CA LYS A 382 18.99 -8.93 8.61
C LYS A 382 19.73 -8.96 9.95
N ASP A 383 20.82 -8.20 10.07
CA ASP A 383 21.78 -8.30 11.17
C ASP A 383 21.21 -7.80 12.50
N ASN A 384 20.23 -6.89 12.47
CA ASN A 384 19.62 -6.32 13.68
C ASN A 384 18.10 -6.10 13.48
N ILE A 385 17.30 -6.89 14.19
CA ILE A 385 15.84 -6.94 14.04
C ILE A 385 15.17 -5.60 14.39
N GLU A 386 15.68 -4.91 15.43
CA GLU A 386 15.13 -3.62 15.89
C GLU A 386 15.48 -2.48 14.91
N GLU A 387 16.73 -2.47 14.42
CA GLU A 387 17.18 -1.48 13.43
C GLU A 387 16.45 -1.66 12.10
N ARG A 388 16.16 -2.91 11.72
CA ARG A 388 15.41 -3.28 10.52
C ARG A 388 13.99 -2.73 10.54
N SER A 389 13.21 -3.02 11.59
CA SER A 389 11.80 -2.63 11.64
C SER A 389 11.63 -1.11 11.60
N LEU A 390 12.45 -0.38 12.36
CA LEU A 390 12.44 1.09 12.34
C LEU A 390 12.92 1.66 11.01
N THR A 391 13.97 1.07 10.41
CA THR A 391 14.44 1.53 9.09
C THR A 391 13.37 1.39 8.02
N LEU A 392 12.65 0.25 7.99
CA LEU A 392 11.58 0.02 7.02
C LEU A 392 10.41 1.00 7.20
N ILE A 393 10.04 1.33 8.43
CA ILE A 393 9.01 2.33 8.70
C ILE A 393 9.48 3.72 8.26
N LEU A 394 10.73 4.09 8.59
CA LEU A 394 11.29 5.40 8.26
C LEU A 394 11.51 5.58 6.75
N MET A 395 11.98 4.56 6.02
CA MET A 395 12.13 4.67 4.56
C MET A 395 10.79 4.92 3.88
N THR A 396 9.75 4.17 4.26
CA THR A 396 8.42 4.34 3.66
C THR A 396 7.82 5.69 4.04
N ALA A 397 7.98 6.15 5.29
CA ALA A 397 7.48 7.45 5.71
C ALA A 397 8.16 8.61 4.95
N ILE A 398 9.48 8.57 4.82
CA ILE A 398 10.25 9.58 4.07
C ILE A 398 9.88 9.52 2.59
N ALA A 399 9.85 8.34 1.97
CA ALA A 399 9.53 8.19 0.56
C ALA A 399 8.10 8.63 0.25
N THR A 400 7.12 8.26 1.07
CA THR A 400 5.72 8.73 0.94
C THR A 400 5.62 10.25 1.08
N SER A 401 6.42 10.87 1.96
CA SER A 401 6.43 12.33 2.10
C SER A 401 6.85 13.05 0.80
N THR A 402 7.72 12.44 -0.01
CA THR A 402 8.12 13.01 -1.30
C THR A 402 6.95 13.05 -2.29
N ASN A 403 6.08 12.04 -2.24
CA ASN A 403 4.87 11.97 -3.05
C ASN A 403 3.81 13.02 -2.63
N ALA A 404 3.93 13.66 -1.46
CA ALA A 404 3.01 14.72 -1.06
C ALA A 404 3.20 15.99 -1.90
N TRP A 405 4.44 16.41 -2.16
CA TRP A 405 4.73 17.72 -2.76
C TRP A 405 5.22 17.64 -4.21
N ILE A 406 5.85 16.55 -4.63
CA ILE A 406 6.37 16.42 -6.00
C ILE A 406 5.25 16.45 -7.05
N PRO A 407 4.13 15.70 -6.92
CA PRO A 407 3.05 15.73 -7.91
C PRO A 407 2.44 17.12 -8.12
N LEU A 408 2.45 18.01 -7.11
CA LEU A 408 1.96 19.38 -7.23
C LEU A 408 2.70 20.19 -8.30
N PHE A 409 3.99 19.93 -8.49
CA PHE A 409 4.83 20.64 -9.46
C PHE A 409 4.91 19.92 -10.80
N VAL A 410 4.86 18.58 -10.77
CA VAL A 410 5.22 17.76 -11.91
C VAL A 410 4.00 17.24 -12.66
N TYR A 411 2.88 17.02 -11.97
CA TYR A 411 1.61 16.58 -12.55
C TYR A 411 0.47 17.57 -12.28
N PRO A 412 0.62 18.88 -12.56
CA PRO A 412 -0.43 19.82 -12.24
C PRO A 412 -1.66 19.56 -13.12
N THR A 413 -2.87 19.56 -12.54
CA THR A 413 -4.11 19.23 -13.27
C THR A 413 -4.36 20.14 -14.48
N VAL A 414 -3.84 21.37 -14.46
CA VAL A 414 -3.92 22.31 -15.60
C VAL A 414 -3.19 21.83 -16.85
N ASP A 415 -2.16 20.99 -16.67
CA ASP A 415 -1.40 20.39 -17.78
C ASP A 415 -2.00 19.05 -18.21
N ALA A 416 -3.11 18.62 -17.60
CA ALA A 416 -3.82 17.42 -18.00
C ALA A 416 -4.36 17.57 -19.45
N PRO A 417 -4.33 16.51 -20.25
CA PRO A 417 -3.88 15.13 -19.94
C PRO A 417 -2.39 14.87 -20.28
N ARG A 418 -1.67 15.88 -20.81
CA ARG A 418 -0.34 15.71 -21.40
C ARG A 418 0.79 15.66 -20.37
N PHE A 419 0.65 16.35 -19.24
CA PHE A 419 1.64 16.40 -18.14
C PHE A 419 3.10 16.36 -18.63
N PRO A 420 3.56 17.36 -19.42
CA PRO A 420 4.84 17.28 -20.12
C PRO A 420 6.04 17.18 -19.18
N LYS A 421 5.94 17.80 -17.99
CA LYS A 421 6.95 17.68 -16.93
C LYS A 421 6.83 16.33 -16.19
N GLY A 422 5.59 15.88 -15.99
CA GLY A 422 5.19 14.66 -15.29
C GLY A 422 5.93 13.43 -15.75
N TYR A 423 5.66 13.06 -17.00
CA TYR A 423 6.15 11.81 -17.56
C TYR A 423 7.68 11.80 -17.71
N VAL A 424 8.28 12.95 -18.06
CA VAL A 424 9.74 13.09 -18.16
C VAL A 424 10.41 12.91 -16.79
N TYR A 425 9.87 13.56 -15.75
CA TYR A 425 10.38 13.42 -14.39
C TYR A 425 10.29 11.98 -13.90
N SER A 426 9.13 11.33 -14.03
CA SER A 426 8.97 9.93 -13.63
C SER A 426 9.92 9.01 -14.41
N ALA A 427 10.14 9.25 -15.71
CA ALA A 427 11.10 8.50 -16.52
C ALA A 427 12.54 8.68 -16.02
N CYS A 428 12.94 9.90 -15.65
CA CYS A 428 14.25 10.15 -15.02
C CYS A 428 14.37 9.41 -13.67
N MET A 429 13.32 9.43 -12.84
CA MET A 429 13.31 8.71 -11.56
C MET A 429 13.45 7.20 -11.76
N VAL A 430 12.87 6.63 -12.83
CA VAL A 430 13.07 5.21 -13.19
C VAL A 430 14.52 4.91 -13.53
N VAL A 431 15.20 5.78 -14.29
CA VAL A 431 16.63 5.60 -14.58
C VAL A 431 17.45 5.66 -13.29
N CYS A 432 17.18 6.64 -12.42
CA CYS A 432 17.82 6.72 -11.10
C CYS A 432 17.56 5.48 -10.24
N LEU A 433 16.33 4.94 -10.26
CA LEU A 433 15.98 3.70 -9.56
C LEU A 433 16.80 2.52 -10.07
N VAL A 434 16.95 2.35 -11.39
CA VAL A 434 17.74 1.26 -11.97
C VAL A 434 19.21 1.41 -11.62
N ILE A 435 19.77 2.61 -11.71
CA ILE A 435 21.17 2.88 -11.31
C ILE A 435 21.37 2.54 -9.84
N MET A 436 20.51 3.03 -8.95
CA MET A 436 20.59 2.73 -7.52
C MET A 436 20.40 1.25 -7.24
N THR A 437 19.54 0.56 -7.99
CA THR A 437 19.36 -0.90 -7.87
C THR A 437 20.67 -1.65 -8.18
N GLN A 438 21.42 -1.22 -9.19
CA GLN A 438 22.74 -1.81 -9.49
C GLN A 438 23.80 -1.42 -8.46
N VAL A 439 23.76 -0.19 -7.92
CA VAL A 439 24.63 0.23 -6.82
C VAL A 439 24.39 -0.64 -5.57
N VAL A 440 23.12 -0.83 -5.19
CA VAL A 440 22.72 -1.73 -4.08
C VAL A 440 23.19 -3.16 -4.35
N ARG A 441 23.08 -3.65 -5.59
CA ARG A 441 23.59 -4.97 -5.98
C ARG A 441 25.08 -5.13 -5.74
N VAL A 442 25.88 -4.11 -6.08
CA VAL A 442 27.34 -4.13 -5.91
C VAL A 442 27.73 -3.99 -4.44
N LEU A 443 27.11 -3.04 -3.73
CA LEU A 443 27.40 -2.75 -2.32
C LEU A 443 27.02 -3.90 -1.39
N PHE A 444 25.88 -4.56 -1.66
CA PHE A 444 25.33 -5.62 -0.82
C PHE A 444 25.45 -7.00 -1.46
N LYS A 445 26.43 -7.18 -2.37
CA LYS A 445 26.79 -8.42 -3.11
C LYS A 445 25.91 -9.59 -2.67
N ASP A 446 24.93 -9.94 -3.53
CA ASP A 446 23.95 -11.01 -3.29
C ASP A 446 24.55 -12.08 -2.39
N GLY A 447 23.97 -12.27 -1.20
CA GLY A 447 24.48 -13.13 -0.12
C GLY A 447 24.61 -14.63 -0.45
N ARG A 448 24.84 -14.97 -1.72
CA ARG A 448 25.31 -16.27 -2.21
C ARG A 448 26.83 -16.40 -2.19
N GLY A 449 27.59 -15.37 -1.76
CA GLY A 449 29.06 -15.33 -1.85
C GLY A 449 29.88 -15.65 -0.60
N THR A 450 29.29 -15.91 0.58
CA THR A 450 30.05 -16.15 1.83
C THR A 450 29.68 -17.46 2.52
N GLN A 451 29.54 -18.55 1.74
CA GLN A 451 29.55 -19.92 2.27
C GLN A 451 30.79 -20.74 1.89
N HIS A 452 31.80 -20.14 1.25
CA HIS A 452 33.09 -20.76 1.08
C HIS A 452 34.20 -19.80 1.46
N GLN A 453 34.55 -19.80 2.74
CA GLN A 453 35.93 -19.83 3.24
C GLN A 453 35.92 -20.22 4.71
#